data_AF-A0A4V0X3M5-F1
#
_entry.id   AF-A0A4V0X3M5-F1
#
_cell.length_a   1.000
_cell.length_b   1.000
_cell.length_c   1.000
_cell.angle_alpha   90.00
_cell.angle_beta   90.00
_cell.angle_gamma   90.00
#
_symmetry.space_group_name_H-M   'P 1'
#
loop_
_entity.id
_entity.type
_entity.pdbx_description
1 polymer ?
#
loop_
_entity_poly.entity_id
_entity_poly.type
_entity_poly.pdbx_seq_one_letter_code
_entity_poly.pdbx_strand_id
1 'polypeptide(L)' 'MQNLKGWDKDAEIQAAIKQTEQRVGKPIWVSVRASGTEPLIRVMVQDDSMSQAEVDKTVEGMSEVIYRKLGKAK' A
#
# COMPACT_ATOMS: atom_id res chain seq x y z
N MET A 1 10.34 -16.34 -6.93
CA MET A 1 9.52 -15.48 -7.81
C MET A 1 8.38 -14.98 -6.94
N GLN A 2 8.34 -13.69 -6.58
CA GLN A 2 7.29 -13.16 -5.71
C GLN A 2 5.93 -13.33 -6.39
N ASN A 3 5.00 -14.04 -5.75
CA ASN A 3 3.66 -14.23 -6.28
C ASN A 3 2.85 -12.96 -6.03
N LEU A 4 2.85 -12.05 -7.01
CA LEU A 4 2.08 -10.80 -6.97
C LEU A 4 0.57 -11.01 -7.15
N LYS A 5 0.08 -12.25 -7.15
CA LYS A 5 -1.34 -12.56 -7.34
C LYS A 5 -2.04 -12.65 -5.98
N GLY A 6 -3.25 -12.09 -5.90
CA GLY A 6 -4.12 -12.23 -4.73
C GLY A 6 -4.01 -11.13 -3.68
N TRP A 7 -3.10 -10.15 -3.84
CA TRP A 7 -3.02 -8.99 -2.94
C TRP A 7 -4.30 -8.14 -2.95
N ASP A 8 -4.95 -8.08 -4.11
CA ASP A 8 -6.22 -7.41 -4.37
C ASP A 8 -7.41 -8.09 -3.68
N LYS A 9 -7.22 -9.33 -3.20
CA LYS A 9 -8.22 -10.14 -2.50
C LYS A 9 -7.85 -10.44 -1.06
N ASP A 10 -6.64 -10.11 -0.62
CA ASP A 10 -6.20 -10.32 0.76
C ASP A 10 -6.89 -9.33 1.68
N ALA A 11 -7.69 -9.85 2.62
CA ALA A 11 -8.51 -9.03 3.50
C ALA A 11 -7.70 -8.08 4.38
N GLU A 12 -6.47 -8.43 4.75
CA GLU A 12 -5.61 -7.58 5.59
C GLU A 12 -5.00 -6.44 4.76
N ILE A 13 -4.59 -6.72 3.52
CA ILE A 13 -4.12 -5.69 2.58
C ILE A 13 -5.26 -4.72 2.25
N GLN A 14 -6.45 -5.23 1.94
CA GLN A 14 -7.63 -4.38 1.66
C GLN A 14 -8.03 -3.54 2.88
N ALA A 15 -7.96 -4.12 4.09
CA ALA A 15 -8.21 -3.37 5.32
C ALA A 15 -7.17 -2.27 5.53
N ALA A 16 -5.88 -2.53 5.28
CA ALA A 16 -4.82 -1.53 5.37
C ALA A 16 -4.99 -0.39 4.36
N ILE A 17 -5.40 -0.70 3.12
CA ILE A 17 -5.73 0.31 2.10
C ILE A 17 -6.88 1.19 2.60
N LYS A 18 -7.98 0.58 3.06
CA LYS A 18 -9.15 1.33 3.54
C LYS A 18 -8.84 2.18 4.77
N GLN A 19 -8.05 1.66 5.71
CA GLN A 19 -7.59 2.44 6.87
C GLN A 19 -6.72 3.62 6.45
N THR A 20 -5.87 3.42 5.44
CA THR A 20 -5.06 4.48 4.85
C THR A 20 -5.96 5.54 4.22
N GLU A 21 -6.91 5.14 3.37
CA GLU A 21 -7.91 6.05 2.77
C GLU A 21 -8.73 6.85 3.79
N GLN A 22 -8.98 6.29 4.98
CA GLN A 22 -9.70 6.97 6.07
C GLN A 22 -8.82 7.89 6.91
N ARG A 23 -7.55 7.53 7.11
CA ARG A 23 -6.59 8.27 7.93
C ARG A 23 -6.06 9.50 7.20
N VAL A 24 -5.80 9.31 5.92
CA VAL A 24 -5.42 10.36 4.99
C VAL A 24 -6.66 11.24 4.84
N GLY A 25 -6.60 12.49 5.30
CA GLY A 25 -7.72 13.44 5.12
C GLY A 25 -7.93 13.66 3.62
N LYS A 26 -9.09 14.16 3.14
CA LYS A 26 -9.45 14.31 1.70
C LYS A 26 -8.33 13.84 0.73
N PRO A 27 -8.09 12.52 0.60
CA PRO A 27 -6.89 12.08 -0.07
C PRO A 27 -7.03 12.53 -1.50
N ILE A 28 -6.06 13.29 -2.01
CA ILE A 28 -6.08 13.61 -3.43
C ILE A 28 -5.91 12.30 -4.21
N TRP A 29 -5.12 11.35 -3.67
CA TRP A 29 -4.89 10.07 -4.33
C TRP A 29 -4.29 8.99 -3.40
N VAL A 30 -4.90 7.80 -3.31
CA VAL A 30 -4.25 6.57 -2.82
C VAL A 30 -4.27 5.54 -3.95
N SER A 31 -3.13 4.93 -4.26
CA SER A 31 -3.02 3.89 -5.31
C SER A 31 -2.09 2.78 -4.90
N VAL A 32 -2.62 1.56 -4.92
CA VAL A 32 -1.86 0.33 -4.78
C VAL A 32 -2.07 -0.50 -6.04
N ARG A 33 -0.98 -0.96 -6.66
CA ARG A 33 -1.05 -1.77 -7.88
C ARG A 33 0.19 -2.65 -8.06
N ALA A 34 0.02 -3.80 -8.69
CA ALA A 34 1.16 -4.55 -9.20
C ALA A 34 1.88 -3.76 -10.31
N SER A 35 3.21 -3.79 -10.32
CA SER A 35 3.99 -3.27 -11.44
C SER A 35 3.83 -4.21 -12.63
N GLY A 36 3.58 -3.64 -13.82
CA GLY A 36 3.45 -4.41 -15.06
C GLY A 36 4.80 -4.82 -15.66
N THR A 37 5.89 -4.21 -15.22
CA THR A 37 7.24 -4.38 -15.78
C THR A 37 8.26 -4.92 -14.77
N GLU A 38 7.92 -4.93 -13.48
CA GLU A 38 8.82 -5.34 -12.40
C GLU A 38 8.08 -6.25 -11.42
N PRO A 39 8.76 -7.20 -10.75
CA PRO A 39 8.13 -8.12 -9.82
C PRO A 39 7.86 -7.46 -8.45
N LEU A 40 7.15 -6.33 -8.41
CA LEU A 40 6.86 -5.57 -7.18
C LEU A 40 5.44 -4.99 -7.17
N ILE A 41 4.98 -4.62 -5.97
CA ILE A 41 3.77 -3.81 -5.76
C ILE A 41 4.18 -2.35 -5.59
N ARG A 42 3.52 -1.44 -6.32
CA ARG A 42 3.67 0.01 -6.19
C ARG A 42 2.61 0.53 -5.24
N VAL A 43 3.04 1.37 -4.30
CA VAL A 43 2.21 2.07 -3.33
C VAL A 43 2.44 3.56 -3.51
N MET A 44 1.37 4.34 -3.60
CA MET A 44 1.39 5.79 -3.69
C MET A 44 0.29 6.37 -2.81
N VAL A 45 0.65 7.41 -2.05
CA VAL A 45 -0.27 8.20 -1.23
C VAL A 45 0.04 9.67 -1.51
N GLN A 46 -1.00 10.47 -1.74
CA GLN A 46 -0.93 11.91 -1.92
C GLN A 46 -1.99 12.58 -1.05
N ASP A 47 -1.55 13.55 -0.26
CA ASP A 47 -2.35 14.33 0.68
C ASP A 47 -1.83 15.78 0.67
N ASP A 48 -2.74 16.76 0.75
CA ASP A 48 -2.42 18.20 0.77
C ASP A 48 -2.41 18.81 2.19
N SER A 49 -2.88 18.05 3.17
CA SER A 49 -3.15 18.46 4.55
C SER A 49 -2.19 17.80 5.55
N MET A 50 -1.63 16.63 5.22
CA MET A 50 -0.64 15.91 6.02
C MET A 50 0.78 16.43 5.76
N SER A 51 1.63 16.36 6.78
CA SER A 51 3.07 16.59 6.58
C SER A 51 3.71 15.45 5.78
N GLN A 52 4.80 15.74 5.07
CA GLN A 52 5.56 14.72 4.33
C GLN A 52 5.94 13.52 5.21
N ALA A 53 6.36 13.77 6.45
CA ALA A 53 6.74 12.72 7.39
C ALA A 53 5.57 11.80 7.79
N GLU A 54 4.33 12.31 7.80
CA GLU A 54 3.15 11.49 8.07
C GLU A 54 2.72 10.69 6.84
N VAL A 55 2.88 11.26 5.63
CA VAL A 55 2.69 10.54 4.37
C VAL A 55 3.70 9.39 4.26
N ASP A 56 4.98 9.65 4.54
CA ASP A 56 6.04 8.64 4.50
C ASP A 56 5.75 7.47 5.45
N LYS A 57 5.39 7.76 6.70
CA LYS A 57 4.99 6.73 7.69
C LYS A 57 3.79 5.91 7.22
N THR A 58 2.85 6.55 6.54
CA THR A 58 1.65 5.89 6.01
C THR A 58 2.01 4.92 4.87
N VAL A 59 2.86 5.37 3.94
CA VAL A 59 3.37 4.55 2.84
C VAL A 59 4.22 3.38 3.36
N GLU A 60 5.09 3.63 4.33
CA GLU A 60 5.93 2.61 4.96
C GLU A 60 5.08 1.54 5.65
N GLY A 61 4.10 1.93 6.46
CA GLY A 61 3.22 0.99 7.16
C GLY A 61 2.41 0.11 6.19
N MET A 62 1.88 0.70 5.11
CA MET A 62 1.17 -0.06 4.09
C MET A 62 2.10 -1.02 3.32
N SER A 63 3.31 -0.55 3.00
CA SER A 63 4.33 -1.36 2.34
C SER A 63 4.75 -2.55 3.19
N GLU A 64 4.86 -2.37 4.51
CA GLU A 64 5.19 -3.43 5.46
C GLU A 64 4.09 -4.50 5.51
N VAL A 65 2.81 -4.12 5.56
CA VAL A 65 1.68 -5.07 5.51
C VAL A 65 1.74 -5.91 4.23
N ILE A 66 1.91 -5.26 3.09
CA ILE A 66 2.01 -5.92 1.78
C ILE A 66 3.23 -6.86 1.74
N TYR A 67 4.39 -6.41 2.23
CA TYR A 67 5.60 -7.21 2.29
C TYR A 67 5.47 -8.43 3.22
N ARG A 68 4.86 -8.28 4.40
CA ARG A 68 4.64 -9.40 5.33
C ARG A 68 3.76 -10.49 4.72
N LYS A 69 2.80 -10.11 3.86
CA LYS A 69 1.88 -11.04 3.18
C LYS A 69 2.48 -11.68 1.94
N LEU A 70 3.06 -10.88 1.05
CA LEU A 70 3.53 -11.33 -0.27
C LEU A 70 5.02 -11.68 -0.30
N GLY A 71 5.81 -11.07 0.57
CA GLY A 71 7.25 -11.31 0.71
C GLY A 71 7.60 -12.61 1.43
N LYS A 72 6.62 -13.27 2.08
CA LYS A 72 6.78 -14.58 2.71
C LYS A 72 6.54 -15.78 1.77
N ALA A 73 6.73 -15.61 0.47
CA ALA A 73 6.93 -16.76 -0.41
C ALA A 73 8.33 -17.35 -0.14
N LYS A 74 8.42 -18.26 0.84
CA LYS A 74 9.50 -19.26 0.90
C LYS A 74 9.26 -20.31 -0.18
#